data_AF-A0A7C6P534-F1
#
_entry.id   AF-A0A7C6P534-F1
#
_cell.length_a   1.000
_cell.length_b   1.000
_cell.length_c   1.000
_cell.angle_alpha   90.00
_cell.angle_beta   90.00
_cell.angle_gamma   90.00
#
_symmetry.space_group_name_H-M   'P 1'
#
loop_
_entity.id
_entity.type
_entity.pdbx_description
1 polymer ?
#
loop_
_entity_poly.entity_id
_entity_poly.type
_entity_poly.pdbx_seq_one_letter_code
_entity_poly.pdbx_strand_id
1 'polypeptide(L)'
;MLKSRIEGLIWFILISFAYIYSDSYFALFLFIMSVVILLFLGISTKIVKNKVKISLKVPDTINKDTLGDCYLEAKNTSFLPISKVKCRLSFKNLMTGEEGKEEVYFSINGKANENIHWHIRSEFCGDIEVKVEEVVYYDYLGVFSTSNNILSHNNIIVLPDMFYINIELLESTVENSESIFYSISQKGTDSSEIFGIKEYTPEDNLKNIHWKLTSKFDELIVKELSTPIDNSILVLLETSTPVGKGRELPKTLDAMIETFVSLSKSLLENDRIHSVGWFDPEVEGLLIAEIYTVDDLSNLLRGLLKIERKENQYSCMDYYINMEKDSVFSHIVYITSQYSEGVVKELANESQLTVLQCEDTQKREKVTEDTSVFTFTPESMEEDLRQLMI
;
A
#
# COMPACT_ATOMS: atom_id res chain seq x y z
N MET A 1 -12.30 6.57 35.70
CA MET A 1 -11.69 7.92 35.74
C MET A 1 -12.60 8.92 36.42
N LEU A 2 -13.83 9.17 35.94
CA LEU A 2 -14.81 10.00 36.66
C LEU A 2 -15.09 9.44 38.07
N LYS A 3 -15.27 8.11 38.16
CA LYS A 3 -15.42 7.38 39.44
C LYS A 3 -14.30 7.68 40.44
N SER A 4 -13.03 7.55 40.05
CA SER A 4 -11.88 7.79 40.93
C SER A 4 -11.77 9.26 41.39
N ARG A 5 -12.13 10.22 40.53
CA ARG A 5 -12.18 11.65 40.92
C ARG A 5 -13.31 11.91 41.92
N ILE A 6 -14.47 11.29 41.72
CA ILE A 6 -15.61 11.38 42.64
C ILE A 6 -15.26 10.73 43.98
N GLU A 7 -14.64 9.55 43.98
CA GLU A 7 -14.18 8.86 45.20
C GLU A 7 -13.17 9.71 45.97
N GLY A 8 -12.19 10.31 45.28
CA GLY A 8 -11.23 11.24 45.90
C GLY A 8 -11.90 12.49 46.50
N LEU A 9 -12.89 13.06 45.82
CA LEU A 9 -13.66 14.21 46.33
C LEU A 9 -14.50 13.83 47.56
N ILE A 10 -15.21 12.71 47.51
CA ILE A 10 -16.02 12.21 48.63
C ILE A 10 -15.12 11.94 49.84
N TRP A 11 -13.97 11.30 49.64
CA TRP A 11 -12.99 11.08 50.70
C TRP A 11 -12.53 12.39 51.35
N PHE A 12 -12.22 13.40 50.54
CA PHE A 12 -11.79 14.70 51.04
C PHE A 12 -12.89 15.42 51.84
N ILE A 13 -14.14 15.35 51.38
CA ILE A 13 -15.31 15.91 52.07
C ILE A 13 -15.54 15.19 53.41
N LEU A 14 -15.48 13.86 53.43
CA LEU A 14 -15.68 13.06 54.64
C LEU A 14 -14.63 13.35 55.70
N ILE A 15 -13.35 13.45 55.32
CA ILE A 15 -12.28 13.80 56.26
C ILE A 15 -12.45 15.23 56.77
N SER A 16 -12.82 16.16 55.90
CA SER A 16 -13.07 17.56 56.30
C SER A 16 -14.19 17.65 57.33
N PHE A 17 -15.30 16.92 57.12
CA PHE A 17 -16.41 16.86 58.06
C PHE A 17 -16.01 16.17 59.37
N ALA A 18 -15.26 15.06 59.30
CA ALA A 18 -14.75 14.35 60.46
C ALA A 18 -13.82 15.23 61.31
N TYR A 19 -12.97 16.05 60.68
CA TYR A 19 -12.13 17.02 61.37
C TYR A 19 -12.97 18.10 62.09
N ILE A 20 -13.94 18.71 61.39
CA ILE A 20 -14.81 19.75 61.96
C ILE A 20 -15.62 19.22 63.15
N TYR A 21 -16.10 17.97 63.09
CA TYR A 21 -16.95 17.40 64.14
C TYR A 21 -16.16 16.85 65.33
N SER A 22 -15.01 16.21 65.09
CA SER A 22 -14.26 15.52 66.15
C SER A 22 -13.25 16.40 66.88
N ASP A 23 -12.81 17.51 66.28
CA ASP A 23 -11.73 18.40 66.77
C ASP A 23 -10.49 17.63 67.27
N SER A 24 -10.23 16.48 66.66
CA SER A 24 -9.17 15.56 67.08
C SER A 24 -7.89 15.81 66.30
N TYR A 25 -6.75 15.80 67.01
CA TYR A 25 -5.42 15.81 66.38
C TYR A 25 -5.23 14.68 65.36
N PHE A 26 -5.89 13.53 65.55
CA PHE A 26 -5.84 12.43 64.60
C PHE A 26 -6.55 12.77 63.29
N ALA A 27 -7.72 13.42 63.35
CA ALA A 27 -8.46 13.85 62.17
C ALA A 27 -7.69 14.96 61.41
N LEU A 28 -7.05 15.89 62.12
CA LEU A 28 -6.16 16.88 61.53
C LEU A 28 -4.98 16.23 60.80
N PHE A 29 -4.35 15.23 61.42
CA PHE A 29 -3.25 14.48 60.79
C PHE A 29 -3.70 13.80 59.50
N LEU A 30 -4.84 13.10 59.49
CA LEU A 30 -5.40 12.47 58.29
C LEU A 30 -5.71 13.48 57.18
N PHE A 31 -6.23 14.66 57.54
CA PHE A 31 -6.48 15.73 56.61
C PHE A 31 -5.19 16.24 55.96
N ILE A 32 -4.18 16.57 56.76
CA ILE A 32 -2.88 17.05 56.27
C ILE A 32 -2.23 15.98 55.37
N MET A 33 -2.24 14.71 55.79
CA MET A 33 -1.68 13.62 54.98
C MET A 33 -2.41 13.45 53.65
N SER A 34 -3.75 13.59 53.64
CA SER A 34 -4.54 13.54 52.40
C SER A 34 -4.19 14.67 51.44
N VAL A 35 -3.99 15.89 51.96
CA VAL A 35 -3.53 17.04 51.16
C VAL A 35 -2.13 16.77 50.59
N VAL A 36 -1.20 16.27 51.41
CA VAL A 36 0.17 15.93 50.97
C VAL A 36 0.14 14.87 49.87
N ILE A 37 -0.69 13.83 50.01
CA ILE A 37 -0.86 12.79 48.99
C ILE A 37 -1.40 13.39 47.67
N LEU A 38 -2.43 14.24 47.72
CA LEU A 38 -2.98 14.87 46.51
C LEU A 38 -1.95 15.77 45.81
N LEU A 39 -1.18 16.56 46.58
CA LEU A 39 -0.08 17.36 46.03
C LEU A 39 1.00 16.48 45.39
N PHE A 40 1.38 15.39 46.05
CA PHE A 40 2.34 14.43 45.51
C PHE A 40 1.85 13.79 44.20
N LEU A 41 0.58 13.35 44.12
CA LEU A 41 0.01 12.76 42.92
C LEU A 41 -0.03 13.76 41.75
N GLY A 42 -0.42 15.01 42.02
CA GLY A 42 -0.45 16.06 41.00
C GLY A 42 0.94 16.43 40.47
N ILE A 43 1.92 16.56 41.37
CA ILE A 43 3.31 16.90 41.01
C ILE A 43 3.98 15.74 40.27
N SER A 44 3.86 14.51 40.79
CA SER A 44 4.48 13.33 40.18
C SER A 44 3.99 13.11 38.75
N THR A 45 2.68 13.23 38.50
CA THR A 45 2.08 13.08 37.17
C THR A 45 2.68 14.05 36.15
N LYS A 46 2.91 15.32 36.55
CA LYS A 46 3.53 16.34 35.68
C LYS A 46 5.01 16.06 35.41
N ILE A 47 5.76 15.62 36.41
CA ILE A 47 7.20 15.32 36.26
C ILE A 47 7.41 14.13 35.34
N VAL A 48 6.58 13.10 35.50
CA VAL A 48 6.66 11.84 34.76
C VAL A 48 6.43 12.04 33.27
N LYS A 49 5.49 12.91 32.87
CA LYS A 49 5.17 13.20 31.46
C LYS A 49 6.41 13.43 30.60
N ASN A 50 7.37 14.22 31.09
CA ASN A 50 8.55 14.61 30.32
C ASN A 50 9.69 13.58 30.40
N LYS A 51 9.51 12.50 31.17
CA LYS A 51 10.52 11.49 31.45
C LYS A 51 10.20 10.12 30.86
N VAL A 52 9.03 9.97 30.24
CA VAL A 52 8.65 8.76 29.51
C VAL A 52 8.79 9.02 28.02
N LYS A 53 9.52 8.14 27.34
CA LYS A 53 9.58 8.09 25.89
C LYS A 53 8.86 6.84 25.42
N ILE A 54 8.07 6.98 24.37
CA ILE A 54 7.37 5.88 23.72
C ILE A 54 7.82 5.87 22.26
N SER A 55 8.24 4.71 21.80
CA SER A 55 8.56 4.44 20.40
C SER A 55 7.76 3.23 19.93
N LEU A 56 7.35 3.28 18.67
CA LEU A 56 6.63 2.21 18.02
C LEU A 56 7.62 1.35 17.23
N LYS A 57 7.50 0.02 17.33
CA LYS A 57 8.15 -0.94 16.45
C LYS A 57 7.09 -1.85 15.87
N VAL A 58 7.08 -1.94 14.55
CA VAL A 58 6.14 -2.76 13.77
C VAL A 58 6.95 -3.56 12.74
N PRO A 59 6.44 -4.71 12.27
CA PRO A 59 7.07 -5.41 11.15
C PRO A 59 6.96 -4.58 9.87
N ASP A 60 7.97 -4.68 8.99
CA ASP A 60 7.95 -3.96 7.71
C ASP A 60 6.91 -4.54 6.73
N THR A 61 6.62 -5.84 6.85
CA THR A 61 5.74 -6.56 5.93
C THR A 61 5.03 -7.71 6.64
N ILE A 62 3.75 -7.91 6.35
CA ILE A 62 2.91 -9.04 6.79
C ILE A 62 2.06 -9.55 5.63
N ASN A 63 1.51 -10.76 5.76
CA ASN A 63 0.54 -11.30 4.79
C ASN A 63 -0.89 -11.03 5.29
N LYS A 64 -1.88 -11.07 4.38
CA LYS A 64 -3.29 -10.97 4.75
C LYS A 64 -3.68 -12.01 5.80
N ASP A 65 -4.57 -11.63 6.70
CA ASP A 65 -5.10 -12.46 7.80
C ASP A 65 -4.08 -13.06 8.78
N THR A 66 -2.80 -12.70 8.67
CA THR A 66 -1.76 -13.09 9.62
C THR A 66 -1.64 -12.08 10.76
N LEU A 67 -1.29 -12.57 11.95
CA LEU A 67 -1.02 -11.70 13.11
C LEU A 67 0.39 -11.12 13.00
N GLY A 68 0.50 -9.81 12.80
CA GLY A 68 1.76 -9.08 12.86
C GLY A 68 2.13 -8.73 14.29
N ASP A 69 3.34 -9.09 14.72
CA ASP A 69 3.87 -8.81 16.06
C ASP A 69 4.35 -7.37 16.19
N CYS A 70 3.62 -6.56 16.95
CA CYS A 70 3.95 -5.15 17.17
C CYS A 70 4.41 -4.91 18.62
N TYR A 71 5.33 -3.98 18.80
CA TYR A 71 5.87 -3.62 20.10
C TYR A 71 5.80 -2.12 20.33
N LEU A 72 5.20 -1.73 21.44
CA LEU A 72 5.30 -0.37 21.96
C LEU A 72 6.41 -0.35 23.01
N GLU A 73 7.54 0.27 22.68
CA GLU A 73 8.68 0.39 23.58
C GLU A 73 8.50 1.62 24.45
N ALA A 74 8.27 1.41 25.74
CA ALA A 74 8.15 2.46 26.73
C ALA A 74 9.43 2.53 27.57
N LYS A 75 10.03 3.71 27.68
CA LYS A 75 11.22 3.99 28.49
C LYS A 75 10.92 5.05 29.53
N ASN A 76 10.93 4.67 30.80
CA ASN A 76 10.74 5.57 31.92
C ASN A 76 12.08 5.93 32.56
N THR A 77 12.53 7.18 32.36
CA THR A 77 13.77 7.69 32.96
C THR A 77 13.56 8.29 34.36
N SER A 78 12.31 8.40 34.82
CA SER A 78 12.00 8.88 36.16
C SER A 78 12.24 7.79 37.20
N PHE A 79 12.49 8.19 38.44
CA PHE A 79 12.58 7.25 39.56
C PHE A 79 11.22 6.70 39.98
N LEU A 80 10.12 7.40 39.64
CA LEU A 80 8.78 7.02 40.04
C LEU A 80 8.18 6.02 39.05
N PRO A 81 7.57 4.91 39.51
CA PRO A 81 6.82 4.02 38.63
C PRO A 81 5.51 4.67 38.17
N ILE A 82 4.94 4.18 37.07
CA ILE A 82 3.66 4.65 36.54
C ILE A 82 2.73 3.46 36.49
N SER A 83 1.65 3.53 37.28
CA SER A 83 0.74 2.40 37.41
C SER A 83 -0.16 2.21 36.20
N LYS A 84 -0.45 3.30 35.47
CA LYS A 84 -1.31 3.23 34.30
C LYS A 84 -0.92 4.28 33.28
N VAL A 85 -0.63 3.79 32.08
CA VAL A 85 -0.49 4.55 30.85
C VAL A 85 -1.55 4.04 29.89
N LYS A 86 -2.18 4.96 29.17
CA LYS A 86 -3.09 4.67 28.06
C LYS A 86 -2.46 5.23 26.80
N CYS A 87 -2.18 4.37 25.85
CA CYS A 87 -1.74 4.76 24.51
C CYS A 87 -2.92 4.59 23.56
N ARG A 88 -3.30 5.66 22.85
CA ARG A 88 -4.26 5.58 21.75
C ARG A 88 -3.51 5.42 20.44
N LEU A 89 -3.76 4.31 19.77
CA LEU A 89 -3.25 4.01 18.45
C LEU A 89 -4.34 4.29 17.42
N SER A 90 -3.97 4.84 16.27
CA SER A 90 -4.81 4.89 15.09
C SER A 90 -4.12 4.15 13.95
N PHE A 91 -4.92 3.47 13.14
CA PHE A 91 -4.48 2.74 11.98
C PHE A 91 -5.22 3.28 10.77
N LYS A 92 -4.54 3.43 9.64
CA LYS A 92 -5.15 3.78 8.37
C LYS A 92 -4.52 2.94 7.26
N ASN A 93 -5.32 2.15 6.54
CA ASN A 93 -4.87 1.56 5.28
C ASN A 93 -4.96 2.66 4.21
N LEU A 94 -3.83 3.07 3.65
CA LEU A 94 -3.77 4.17 2.68
C LEU A 94 -4.51 3.81 1.37
N MET A 95 -4.41 2.54 0.96
CA MET A 95 -4.99 2.02 -0.27
C MET A 95 -6.51 1.84 -0.14
N THR A 96 -6.97 1.09 0.88
CA THR A 96 -8.41 0.80 1.07
C THR A 96 -9.17 1.91 1.78
N GLY A 97 -8.49 2.72 2.60
CA GLY A 97 -9.09 3.81 3.38
C GLY A 97 -9.65 3.41 4.72
N GLU A 98 -9.50 2.15 5.10
CA GLU A 98 -9.99 1.68 6.38
C GLU A 98 -9.24 2.36 7.51
N GLU A 99 -10.00 2.86 8.48
CA GLU A 99 -9.46 3.49 9.68
C GLU A 99 -9.88 2.72 10.91
N GLY A 100 -8.94 2.56 11.84
CA GLY A 100 -9.16 1.88 13.11
C GLY A 100 -8.55 2.64 14.26
N LYS A 101 -9.07 2.42 15.47
CA LYS A 101 -8.45 2.94 16.70
C LYS A 101 -8.42 1.86 17.77
N GLU A 102 -7.32 1.79 18.49
CA GLU A 102 -7.14 0.85 19.60
C GLU A 102 -6.50 1.54 20.80
N GLU A 103 -6.83 1.05 21.99
CA GLU A 103 -6.30 1.59 23.24
C GLU A 103 -5.48 0.53 23.97
N VAL A 104 -4.18 0.77 24.08
CA VAL A 104 -3.26 -0.11 24.81
C VAL A 104 -3.01 0.44 26.20
N TYR A 105 -3.19 -0.40 27.22
CA TYR A 105 -2.99 -0.03 28.62
C TYR A 105 -1.83 -0.81 29.22
N PHE A 106 -0.93 -0.11 29.90
CA PHE A 106 0.22 -0.74 30.54
C PHE A 106 0.73 0.05 31.75
N SER A 107 1.61 -0.57 32.52
CA SER A 107 2.35 0.03 33.64
C SER A 107 3.84 -0.04 33.37
N ILE A 108 4.62 0.93 33.86
CA ILE A 108 6.07 0.93 33.70
C ILE A 108 6.76 1.33 35.00
N ASN A 109 7.74 0.53 35.42
CA ASN A 109 8.50 0.81 36.64
C ASN A 109 9.42 2.03 36.49
N GLY A 110 9.90 2.57 37.62
CA GLY A 110 10.89 3.64 37.62
C GLY A 110 12.23 3.15 37.06
N LYS A 111 12.88 3.96 36.22
CA LYS A 111 14.15 3.63 35.56
C LYS A 111 14.13 2.31 34.77
N ALA A 112 12.97 1.93 34.25
CA ALA A 112 12.76 0.70 33.50
C ALA A 112 12.45 0.98 32.02
N ASN A 113 12.64 -0.06 31.21
CA ASN A 113 12.15 -0.14 29.85
C ASN A 113 11.19 -1.32 29.79
N GLU A 114 10.06 -1.15 29.11
CA GLU A 114 9.05 -2.19 28.93
C GLU A 114 8.68 -2.26 27.46
N ASN A 115 8.51 -3.48 26.94
CA ASN A 115 8.04 -3.72 25.59
C ASN A 115 6.64 -4.30 25.68
N ILE A 116 5.65 -3.50 25.27
CA ILE A 116 4.26 -3.90 25.29
C ILE A 116 3.94 -4.53 23.95
N HIS A 117 3.73 -5.85 23.98
CA HIS A 117 3.39 -6.64 22.81
C HIS A 117 1.88 -6.54 22.52
N TRP A 118 1.54 -6.31 21.27
CA TRP A 118 0.19 -6.32 20.73
C TRP A 118 0.23 -6.83 19.29
N HIS A 119 -0.93 -7.20 18.73
CA HIS A 119 -0.99 -7.77 17.39
C HIS A 119 -1.84 -6.90 16.48
N ILE A 120 -1.44 -6.80 15.22
CA ILE A 120 -2.25 -6.22 14.16
C ILE A 120 -2.63 -7.31 13.15
N ARG A 121 -3.83 -7.20 12.57
CA ARG A 121 -4.30 -8.04 11.47
C ARG A 121 -5.07 -7.18 10.49
N SER A 122 -4.87 -7.44 9.20
CA SER A 122 -5.66 -6.85 8.14
C SER A 122 -6.14 -7.92 7.17
N GLU A 123 -7.36 -7.76 6.71
CA GLU A 123 -8.02 -8.64 5.74
C GLU A 123 -7.63 -8.27 4.30
N PHE A 124 -7.21 -7.03 4.06
CA PHE A 124 -6.94 -6.49 2.73
C PHE A 124 -5.49 -6.01 2.61
N CYS A 125 -4.92 -6.10 1.40
CA CYS A 125 -3.60 -5.60 1.09
C CYS A 125 -3.54 -4.06 1.14
N GLY A 126 -2.32 -3.53 1.25
CA GLY A 126 -2.06 -2.09 1.28
C GLY A 126 -1.01 -1.70 2.31
N ASP A 127 -0.71 -0.41 2.38
CA ASP A 127 0.14 0.15 3.41
C ASP A 127 -0.69 0.65 4.61
N ILE A 128 -0.47 0.03 5.76
CA ILE A 128 -1.12 0.39 7.02
C ILE A 128 -0.23 1.33 7.80
N GLU A 129 -0.65 2.59 7.86
CA GLU A 129 -0.02 3.59 8.68
C GLU A 129 -0.49 3.44 10.14
N VAL A 130 0.44 3.17 11.04
CA VAL A 130 0.20 3.03 12.48
C VAL A 130 0.74 4.25 13.20
N LYS A 131 -0.15 5.00 13.86
CA LYS A 131 0.16 6.25 14.57
C LYS A 131 -0.15 6.17 16.05
N VAL A 132 0.72 6.75 16.88
CA VAL A 132 0.42 7.01 18.29
C VAL A 132 -0.24 8.38 18.41
N GLU A 133 -1.57 8.45 18.52
CA GLU A 133 -2.28 9.75 18.57
C GLU A 133 -2.04 10.49 19.88
N GLU A 134 -2.25 9.79 21.00
CA GLU A 134 -2.21 10.37 22.33
C GLU A 134 -1.72 9.34 23.35
N VAL A 135 -0.84 9.78 24.24
CA VAL A 135 -0.47 9.02 25.43
C VAL A 135 -0.94 9.75 26.66
N VAL A 136 -1.77 9.09 27.47
CA VAL A 136 -2.30 9.59 28.72
C VAL A 136 -1.64 8.86 29.89
N TYR A 137 -1.03 9.62 30.78
CA TYR A 137 -0.42 9.15 32.02
C TYR A 137 -1.38 9.41 33.18
N TYR A 138 -1.59 8.42 34.03
CA TYR A 138 -2.43 8.53 35.22
C TYR A 138 -1.59 8.42 36.48
N ASP A 139 -2.04 9.09 37.55
CA ASP A 139 -1.51 8.85 38.88
C ASP A 139 -1.98 7.48 39.44
N TYR A 140 -1.41 7.09 40.59
CA TYR A 140 -1.70 5.80 41.24
C TYR A 140 -3.17 5.59 41.65
N LEU A 141 -3.91 6.67 41.93
CA LEU A 141 -5.33 6.64 42.32
C LEU A 141 -6.26 7.00 41.14
N GLY A 142 -5.72 7.43 40.00
CA GLY A 142 -6.47 7.89 38.83
C GLY A 142 -7.17 9.24 39.01
N VAL A 143 -6.74 10.08 39.95
CA VAL A 143 -7.36 11.40 40.24
C VAL A 143 -6.94 12.43 39.19
N PHE A 144 -5.63 12.58 39.00
CA PHE A 144 -4.96 13.40 38.02
C PHE A 144 -4.55 12.58 36.80
N SER A 145 -4.55 13.25 35.65
CA SER A 145 -4.07 12.70 34.39
C SER A 145 -3.42 13.80 33.59
N THR A 146 -2.40 13.45 32.81
CA THR A 146 -1.79 14.36 31.84
C THR A 146 -1.55 13.61 30.54
N SER A 147 -1.71 14.28 29.40
CA SER A 147 -1.48 13.66 28.10
C SER A 147 -0.34 14.33 27.34
N ASN A 148 0.23 13.57 26.41
CA ASN A 148 1.19 14.05 25.43
C ASN A 148 0.80 13.53 24.06
N ASN A 149 0.85 14.40 23.06
CA ASN A 149 0.72 13.99 21.67
C ASN A 149 2.12 13.63 21.19
N ILE A 150 2.29 12.42 20.66
CA ILE A 150 3.57 11.93 20.18
C ILE A 150 3.46 11.79 18.67
N LEU A 151 4.31 12.48 17.92
CA LEU A 151 4.37 12.30 16.46
C LEU A 151 5.26 11.09 16.15
N SER A 152 4.79 9.89 16.47
CA SER A 152 5.42 8.63 16.09
C SER A 152 4.48 7.88 15.16
N HIS A 153 4.95 7.56 13.98
CA HIS A 153 4.23 6.77 12.99
C HIS A 153 5.20 5.80 12.33
N ASN A 154 4.72 4.59 12.04
CA ASN A 154 5.41 3.61 11.21
C ASN A 154 4.38 3.00 10.25
N ASN A 155 4.88 2.34 9.22
CA ASN A 155 4.09 1.78 8.14
C ASN A 155 4.29 0.26 8.08
N ILE A 156 3.24 -0.48 7.76
CA ILE A 156 3.26 -1.94 7.61
C ILE A 156 2.67 -2.28 6.26
N ILE A 157 3.47 -2.93 5.39
CA ILE A 157 2.99 -3.37 4.09
C ILE A 157 2.28 -4.71 4.25
N VAL A 158 1.00 -4.78 3.90
CA VAL A 158 0.24 -6.03 3.78
C VAL A 158 0.29 -6.48 2.33
N LEU A 159 0.90 -7.64 2.07
CA LEU A 159 1.04 -8.16 0.72
C LEU A 159 -0.28 -8.74 0.19
N PRO A 160 -0.59 -8.54 -1.11
CA PRO A 160 -1.66 -9.26 -1.79
C PRO A 160 -1.37 -10.75 -1.91
N ASP A 161 -2.42 -11.57 -1.90
CA ASP A 161 -2.37 -12.96 -2.28
C ASP A 161 -2.32 -13.08 -3.80
N MET A 162 -1.35 -13.85 -4.29
CA MET A 162 -1.14 -14.08 -5.72
C MET A 162 -1.67 -15.46 -6.11
N PHE A 163 -2.39 -15.53 -7.22
CA PHE A 163 -2.86 -16.76 -7.84
C PHE A 163 -2.32 -16.89 -9.27
N TYR A 164 -2.42 -18.09 -9.84
CA TYR A 164 -1.98 -18.36 -11.20
C TYR A 164 -3.13 -18.14 -12.19
N ILE A 165 -2.86 -17.38 -13.24
CA ILE A 165 -3.77 -17.15 -14.35
C ILE A 165 -3.22 -17.90 -15.56
N ASN A 166 -3.99 -18.83 -16.13
CA ASN A 166 -3.61 -19.46 -17.40
C ASN A 166 -3.95 -18.50 -18.55
N ILE A 167 -2.92 -17.95 -19.17
CA ILE A 167 -3.03 -16.94 -20.22
C ILE A 167 -2.95 -17.63 -21.58
N GLU A 168 -4.02 -17.55 -22.38
CA GLU A 168 -4.01 -17.93 -23.79
C GLU A 168 -3.97 -16.67 -24.64
N LEU A 169 -2.83 -16.44 -25.31
CA LEU A 169 -2.63 -15.26 -26.13
C LEU A 169 -3.26 -15.45 -27.51
N LEU A 170 -4.19 -14.57 -27.88
CA LEU A 170 -4.69 -14.50 -29.24
C LEU A 170 -3.64 -13.78 -30.11
N GLU A 171 -3.31 -14.31 -31.28
CA GLU A 171 -2.46 -13.61 -32.24
C GLU A 171 -3.19 -12.34 -32.69
N SER A 172 -2.69 -11.17 -32.28
CA SER A 172 -3.24 -9.89 -32.70
C SER A 172 -3.00 -9.68 -34.19
N THR A 173 -4.07 -9.40 -34.94
CA THR A 173 -3.99 -9.08 -36.38
C THR A 173 -3.57 -7.62 -36.65
N VAL A 174 -3.23 -6.86 -35.61
CA VAL A 174 -2.86 -5.45 -35.70
C VAL A 174 -1.36 -5.37 -36.01
N GLU A 175 -1.01 -5.41 -37.30
CA GLU A 175 0.31 -4.99 -37.78
C GLU A 175 0.43 -3.47 -37.56
N ASN A 176 0.97 -3.03 -36.41
CA ASN A 176 1.35 -1.63 -36.24
C ASN A 176 2.87 -1.49 -36.08
N SER A 177 3.41 -0.56 -36.85
CA SER A 177 4.82 -0.25 -37.01
C SER A 177 5.43 0.36 -35.74
N GLU A 178 6.63 -0.11 -35.37
CA GLU A 178 7.47 0.25 -34.22
C GLU A 178 7.04 -0.39 -32.89
N SER A 179 7.57 -1.60 -32.62
CA SER A 179 7.40 -2.29 -31.34
C SER A 179 8.15 -1.58 -30.22
N ILE A 180 7.54 -1.52 -29.03
CA ILE A 180 8.15 -1.00 -27.80
C ILE A 180 9.24 -1.94 -27.29
N PHE A 181 9.00 -3.24 -27.39
CA PHE A 181 9.90 -4.27 -26.88
C PHE A 181 10.58 -5.00 -28.02
N TYR A 182 11.84 -5.35 -27.81
CA TYR A 182 12.64 -6.15 -28.74
C TYR A 182 13.17 -7.39 -28.02
N SER A 183 13.29 -8.49 -28.76
CA SER A 183 13.76 -9.75 -28.19
C SER A 183 15.20 -9.62 -27.68
N ILE A 184 15.43 -9.95 -26.41
CA ILE A 184 16.76 -9.97 -25.77
C ILE A 184 17.47 -11.32 -26.02
N SER A 185 16.75 -12.33 -26.50
CA SER A 185 17.29 -13.68 -26.75
C SER A 185 17.39 -14.04 -28.24
N GLN A 186 16.73 -13.30 -29.12
CA GLN A 186 16.63 -13.64 -30.54
C GLN A 186 17.06 -12.48 -31.45
N LYS A 187 17.94 -12.81 -32.40
CA LYS A 187 18.33 -11.91 -33.49
C LYS A 187 17.18 -11.79 -34.48
N GLY A 188 16.96 -10.59 -35.00
CA GLY A 188 15.89 -10.30 -35.94
C GLY A 188 16.36 -9.56 -37.17
N THR A 189 15.40 -8.93 -37.84
CA THR A 189 15.59 -8.23 -39.11
C THR A 189 15.30 -6.75 -39.02
N ASP A 190 14.89 -6.24 -37.85
CA ASP A 190 14.56 -4.82 -37.70
C ASP A 190 15.81 -3.96 -37.55
N SER A 191 15.95 -2.97 -38.43
CA SER A 191 17.09 -2.06 -38.48
C SER A 191 17.03 -0.90 -37.48
N SER A 192 15.89 -0.74 -36.79
CA SER A 192 15.64 0.31 -35.81
C SER A 192 16.50 0.14 -34.54
N GLU A 193 16.68 -1.10 -34.07
CA GLU A 193 17.38 -1.42 -32.82
C GLU A 193 18.49 -2.49 -33.03
N ILE A 194 19.58 -2.37 -32.28
CA ILE A 194 20.78 -3.20 -32.42
C ILE A 194 20.83 -4.19 -31.25
N PHE A 195 20.50 -5.45 -31.53
CA PHE A 195 20.62 -6.58 -30.59
C PHE A 195 22.06 -6.78 -30.09
N GLY A 196 23.03 -6.61 -30.99
CA GLY A 196 24.41 -6.91 -30.68
C GLY A 196 25.37 -6.55 -31.80
N ILE A 197 26.64 -6.86 -31.59
CA ILE A 197 27.72 -6.59 -32.54
C ILE A 197 28.57 -7.85 -32.63
N LYS A 198 28.84 -8.30 -33.86
CA LYS A 198 29.73 -9.45 -34.11
C LYS A 198 30.67 -9.19 -35.28
N GLU A 199 31.66 -10.07 -35.42
CA GLU A 199 32.51 -10.13 -36.60
C GLU A 199 31.71 -10.62 -37.83
N TYR A 200 32.00 -10.04 -38.99
CA TYR A 200 31.35 -10.36 -40.25
C TYR A 200 31.62 -11.80 -40.68
N THR A 201 30.54 -12.52 -40.98
CA THR A 201 30.59 -13.80 -41.70
C THR A 201 30.01 -13.64 -43.10
N PRO A 202 30.41 -14.46 -44.09
CA PRO A 202 29.89 -14.36 -45.46
C PRO A 202 28.36 -14.45 -45.61
N GLU A 203 27.69 -14.99 -44.58
CA GLU A 203 26.22 -15.12 -44.52
C GLU A 203 25.53 -13.82 -44.07
N ASP A 204 26.29 -12.82 -43.60
CA ASP A 204 25.75 -11.57 -43.09
C ASP A 204 25.45 -10.55 -44.18
N ASN A 205 24.38 -9.76 -43.96
CA ASN A 205 23.99 -8.70 -44.88
C ASN A 205 24.97 -7.53 -44.84
N LEU A 206 25.57 -7.21 -45.98
CA LEU A 206 26.52 -6.10 -46.16
C LEU A 206 25.94 -4.73 -45.75
N LYS A 207 24.61 -4.55 -45.80
CA LYS A 207 23.95 -3.31 -45.37
C LYS A 207 24.09 -3.05 -43.86
N ASN A 208 24.33 -4.10 -43.07
CA ASN A 208 24.38 -4.02 -41.61
C ASN A 208 25.81 -3.80 -41.08
N ILE A 209 26.79 -3.56 -41.96
CA ILE A 209 28.18 -3.28 -41.55
C ILE A 209 28.24 -2.00 -40.72
N HIS A 210 28.83 -2.09 -39.54
CA HIS A 210 29.08 -0.94 -38.68
C HIS A 210 30.39 -0.24 -39.07
N TRP A 211 30.38 0.51 -40.18
CA TRP A 211 31.57 1.15 -40.76
C TRP A 211 32.45 1.92 -39.77
N LYS A 212 31.87 2.59 -38.77
CA LYS A 212 32.61 3.34 -37.74
C LYS A 212 33.36 2.44 -36.74
N LEU A 213 32.88 1.23 -36.49
CA LEU A 213 33.53 0.25 -35.61
C LEU A 213 34.58 -0.53 -36.41
N THR A 214 34.24 -0.94 -37.64
CA THR A 214 35.17 -1.54 -38.59
C THR A 214 36.41 -0.66 -38.82
N SER A 215 36.23 0.65 -38.98
CA SER A 215 37.35 1.61 -39.10
C SER A 215 38.27 1.67 -37.87
N LYS A 216 37.84 1.19 -36.70
CA LYS A 216 38.63 1.22 -35.46
C LYS A 216 39.34 -0.09 -35.16
N PHE A 217 38.78 -1.21 -35.61
CA PHE A 217 39.25 -2.56 -35.27
C PHE A 217 39.92 -3.28 -36.45
N ASP A 218 40.01 -2.66 -37.63
CA ASP A 218 40.55 -3.24 -38.88
C ASP A 218 39.92 -4.60 -39.29
N GLU A 219 38.77 -4.93 -38.69
CA GLU A 219 37.97 -6.13 -38.94
C GLU A 219 36.54 -5.72 -39.33
N LEU A 220 35.92 -6.45 -40.26
CA LEU A 220 34.54 -6.19 -40.68
C LEU A 220 33.60 -6.56 -39.52
N ILE A 221 32.82 -5.58 -39.06
CA ILE A 221 31.95 -5.69 -37.90
C ILE A 221 30.52 -5.46 -38.38
N VAL A 222 29.60 -6.32 -37.98
CA VAL A 222 28.19 -6.30 -38.37
C VAL A 222 27.32 -6.02 -37.16
N LYS A 223 26.30 -5.17 -37.35
CA LYS A 223 25.21 -4.97 -36.40
C LYS A 223 24.26 -6.16 -36.48
N GLU A 224 24.06 -6.82 -35.36
CA GLU A 224 22.97 -7.79 -35.22
C GLU A 224 21.71 -7.00 -34.92
N LEU A 225 20.73 -7.16 -35.80
CA LEU A 225 19.44 -6.50 -35.70
C LEU A 225 18.58 -7.27 -34.70
N SER A 226 17.67 -6.59 -34.01
CA SER A 226 16.74 -7.22 -33.08
C SER A 226 15.43 -7.60 -33.77
N THR A 227 14.65 -8.46 -33.10
CA THR A 227 13.29 -8.81 -33.53
C THR A 227 12.30 -7.99 -32.71
N PRO A 228 11.40 -7.23 -33.34
CA PRO A 228 10.31 -6.57 -32.64
C PRO A 228 9.44 -7.61 -31.94
N ILE A 229 9.05 -7.34 -30.70
CA ILE A 229 8.00 -8.11 -30.01
C ILE A 229 6.69 -7.48 -30.46
N ASP A 230 6.06 -8.09 -31.47
CA ASP A 230 4.84 -7.59 -32.12
C ASP A 230 3.60 -7.52 -31.18
N ASN A 231 3.70 -8.05 -29.95
CA ASN A 231 2.61 -8.08 -28.97
C ASN A 231 3.00 -7.39 -27.64
N SER A 232 3.29 -6.08 -27.65
CA SER A 232 3.50 -5.33 -26.41
C SER A 232 2.19 -5.23 -25.62
N ILE A 233 2.16 -5.76 -24.39
CA ILE A 233 1.01 -5.76 -23.50
C ILE A 233 1.15 -4.64 -22.45
N LEU A 234 0.09 -3.87 -22.22
CA LEU A 234 -0.04 -2.96 -21.08
C LEU A 234 -1.11 -3.46 -20.12
N VAL A 235 -0.74 -3.72 -18.87
CA VAL A 235 -1.70 -3.96 -17.78
C VAL A 235 -1.95 -2.65 -17.05
N LEU A 236 -3.13 -2.06 -17.25
CA LEU A 236 -3.51 -0.77 -16.67
C LEU A 236 -4.43 -1.00 -15.46
N LEU A 237 -4.01 -0.50 -14.29
CA LEU A 237 -4.79 -0.57 -13.06
C LEU A 237 -5.47 0.77 -12.79
N GLU A 238 -6.78 0.76 -12.59
CA GLU A 238 -7.50 1.94 -12.11
C GLU A 238 -7.19 2.19 -10.62
N THR A 239 -6.49 3.28 -10.33
CA THR A 239 -6.16 3.77 -8.99
C THR A 239 -6.88 5.07 -8.62
N SER A 240 -7.58 5.69 -9.57
CA SER A 240 -8.34 6.92 -9.38
C SER A 240 -9.76 6.61 -8.90
N THR A 241 -10.29 7.46 -8.01
CA THR A 241 -11.69 7.35 -7.56
C THR A 241 -12.53 8.39 -8.28
N PRO A 242 -13.56 8.01 -9.07
CA PRO A 242 -14.38 8.99 -9.76
C PRO A 242 -15.09 9.95 -8.80
N VAL A 243 -15.03 11.25 -9.09
CA VAL A 243 -15.70 12.29 -8.27
C VAL A 243 -17.19 11.97 -8.09
N GLY A 244 -17.66 11.98 -6.84
CA GLY A 244 -19.08 11.88 -6.51
C GLY A 244 -19.68 10.47 -6.54
N LYS A 245 -18.89 9.43 -6.85
CA LYS A 245 -19.35 8.02 -6.80
C LYS A 245 -19.07 7.31 -5.47
N GLY A 246 -18.40 7.99 -4.54
CA GLY A 246 -17.98 7.41 -3.26
C GLY A 246 -16.77 6.49 -3.42
N ARG A 247 -16.15 6.12 -2.29
CA ARG A 247 -14.99 5.22 -2.28
C ARG A 247 -15.43 3.80 -2.59
N GLU A 248 -14.64 3.10 -3.40
CA GLU A 248 -14.80 1.67 -3.64
C GLU A 248 -14.69 0.88 -2.32
N LEU A 249 -15.36 -0.26 -2.25
CA LEU A 249 -15.26 -1.14 -1.08
C LEU A 249 -13.83 -1.68 -0.94
N PRO A 250 -13.29 -1.80 0.29
CA PRO A 250 -11.95 -2.36 0.53
C PRO A 250 -11.70 -3.70 -0.18
N LYS A 251 -12.68 -4.61 -0.16
CA LYS A 251 -12.59 -5.91 -0.84
C LYS A 251 -12.47 -5.82 -2.37
N THR A 252 -13.09 -4.82 -2.99
CA THR A 252 -13.00 -4.58 -4.44
C THR A 252 -11.61 -4.09 -4.80
N LEU A 253 -11.07 -3.17 -4.00
CA LEU A 253 -9.72 -2.65 -4.15
C LEU A 253 -8.66 -3.73 -4.00
N ASP A 254 -8.81 -4.57 -2.97
CA ASP A 254 -7.96 -5.74 -2.73
C ASP A 254 -7.94 -6.67 -3.94
N ALA A 255 -9.12 -7.09 -4.40
CA ALA A 255 -9.26 -7.99 -5.55
C ALA A 255 -8.67 -7.42 -6.85
N MET A 256 -8.79 -6.10 -7.08
CA MET A 256 -8.17 -5.44 -8.23
C MET A 256 -6.64 -5.48 -8.18
N ILE A 257 -6.04 -5.25 -7.01
CA ILE A 257 -4.59 -5.33 -6.82
C ILE A 257 -4.11 -6.78 -6.98
N GLU A 258 -4.84 -7.74 -6.41
CA GLU A 258 -4.51 -9.17 -6.52
C GLU A 258 -4.59 -9.66 -7.96
N THR A 259 -5.61 -9.25 -8.70
CA THR A 259 -5.74 -9.51 -10.13
C THR A 259 -4.58 -8.89 -10.91
N PHE A 260 -4.23 -7.63 -10.62
CA PHE A 260 -3.14 -6.92 -11.29
C PHE A 260 -1.79 -7.61 -11.10
N VAL A 261 -1.43 -7.94 -9.86
CA VAL A 261 -0.16 -8.60 -9.54
C VAL A 261 -0.15 -10.04 -10.06
N SER A 262 -1.25 -10.77 -9.94
CA SER A 262 -1.37 -12.14 -10.44
C SER A 262 -1.25 -12.22 -11.95
N LEU A 263 -1.85 -11.27 -12.69
CA LEU A 263 -1.74 -11.17 -14.14
C LEU A 263 -0.31 -10.82 -14.57
N SER A 264 0.28 -9.79 -13.96
CA SER A 264 1.67 -9.40 -14.25
C SER A 264 2.64 -10.55 -14.01
N LYS A 265 2.50 -11.25 -12.88
CA LYS A 265 3.30 -12.43 -12.56
C LYS A 265 3.08 -13.56 -13.57
N SER A 266 1.83 -13.85 -13.94
CA SER A 266 1.51 -14.91 -14.90
C SER A 266 2.05 -14.60 -16.31
N LEU A 267 2.10 -13.33 -16.71
CA LEU A 267 2.77 -12.90 -17.95
C LEU A 267 4.28 -13.21 -17.91
N LEU A 268 4.95 -12.89 -16.80
CA LEU A 268 6.38 -13.21 -16.62
C LEU A 268 6.64 -14.71 -16.63
N GLU A 269 5.77 -15.51 -16.00
CA GLU A 269 5.89 -16.98 -16.00
C GLU A 269 5.70 -17.61 -17.39
N ASN A 270 5.08 -16.88 -18.32
CA ASN A 270 4.95 -17.25 -19.74
C ASN A 270 6.00 -16.56 -20.63
N ASP A 271 7.11 -16.09 -20.05
CA ASP A 271 8.21 -15.40 -20.74
C ASP A 271 7.78 -14.14 -21.52
N ARG A 272 6.76 -13.43 -21.00
CA ARG A 272 6.26 -12.17 -21.59
C ARG A 272 6.63 -10.96 -20.73
N ILE A 273 7.56 -10.17 -21.27
CA ILE A 273 7.80 -8.80 -20.82
C ILE A 273 6.57 -7.96 -21.17
N HIS A 274 6.15 -7.11 -20.25
CA HIS A 274 4.97 -6.28 -20.41
C HIS A 274 5.18 -4.96 -19.67
N SER A 275 4.34 -3.98 -19.97
CA SER A 275 4.27 -2.74 -19.21
C SER A 275 3.10 -2.78 -18.25
N VAL A 276 3.23 -2.08 -17.14
CA VAL A 276 2.14 -1.84 -16.20
C VAL A 276 1.93 -0.35 -16.02
N GLY A 277 0.67 0.07 -15.89
CA GLY A 277 0.30 1.47 -15.76
C GLY A 277 -0.63 1.70 -14.57
N TRP A 278 -0.45 2.82 -13.88
CA TRP A 278 -1.32 3.28 -12.80
C TRP A 278 -1.24 4.80 -12.67
N PHE A 279 -2.29 5.42 -12.12
CA PHE A 279 -2.25 6.83 -11.78
C PHE A 279 -1.62 7.02 -10.39
N ASP A 280 -0.66 7.94 -10.30
CA ASP A 280 -0.05 8.35 -9.04
C ASP A 280 -0.55 9.75 -8.63
N PRO A 281 -1.32 9.86 -7.52
CA PRO A 281 -1.81 11.14 -7.02
C PRO A 281 -0.72 12.09 -6.49
N GLU A 282 0.51 11.63 -6.25
CA GLU A 282 1.63 12.51 -5.88
C GLU A 282 2.24 13.20 -7.10
N VAL A 283 2.31 12.48 -8.23
CA VAL A 283 2.83 13.00 -9.51
C VAL A 283 1.73 13.69 -10.32
N GLU A 284 0.46 13.49 -9.94
CA GLU A 284 -0.74 13.94 -10.67
C GLU A 284 -0.74 13.47 -12.14
N GLY A 285 -0.27 12.24 -12.37
CA GLY A 285 -0.13 11.71 -13.73
C GLY A 285 -0.19 10.18 -13.79
N LEU A 286 -0.38 9.67 -15.01
CA LEU A 286 -0.24 8.25 -15.31
C LEU A 286 1.25 7.90 -15.37
N LEU A 287 1.64 6.89 -14.62
CA LEU A 287 2.97 6.29 -14.70
C LEU A 287 2.85 4.97 -15.45
N ILE A 288 3.84 4.70 -16.31
CA ILE A 288 3.99 3.42 -17.00
C ILE A 288 5.40 2.91 -16.69
N ALA A 289 5.49 1.67 -16.24
CA ALA A 289 6.75 1.00 -15.96
C ALA A 289 6.83 -0.34 -16.69
N GLU A 290 8.01 -0.66 -17.20
CA GLU A 290 8.29 -1.92 -17.88
C GLU A 290 8.70 -2.98 -16.85
N ILE A 291 8.17 -4.19 -17.00
CA ILE A 291 8.40 -5.31 -16.07
C ILE A 291 9.10 -6.43 -16.83
N TYR A 292 10.39 -6.60 -16.53
CA TYR A 292 11.23 -7.65 -17.12
C TYR A 292 11.36 -8.86 -16.20
N THR A 293 11.27 -8.65 -14.88
CA THR A 293 11.52 -9.68 -13.87
C THR A 293 10.51 -9.63 -12.72
N VAL A 294 10.45 -10.72 -11.95
CA VAL A 294 9.63 -10.80 -10.72
C VAL A 294 10.13 -9.81 -9.65
N ASP A 295 11.41 -9.47 -9.66
CA ASP A 295 11.98 -8.48 -8.74
C ASP A 295 11.49 -7.05 -9.09
N ASP A 296 11.35 -6.73 -10.38
CA ASP A 296 10.77 -5.45 -10.83
C ASP A 296 9.33 -5.31 -10.34
N LEU A 297 8.52 -6.37 -10.53
CA LEU A 297 7.15 -6.45 -10.04
C LEU A 297 7.09 -6.28 -8.51
N SER A 298 7.97 -6.96 -7.77
CA SER A 298 8.01 -6.89 -6.31
C SER A 298 8.37 -5.49 -5.80
N ASN A 299 9.29 -4.80 -6.47
CA ASN A 299 9.68 -3.42 -6.16
C ASN A 299 8.55 -2.44 -6.45
N LEU A 300 7.89 -2.58 -7.60
CA LEU A 300 6.76 -1.75 -8.01
C LEU A 300 5.58 -1.92 -7.05
N LEU A 301 5.26 -3.16 -6.68
CA LEU A 301 4.17 -3.48 -5.77
C LEU A 301 4.30 -2.72 -4.44
N ARG A 302 5.52 -2.62 -3.88
CA ARG A 302 5.74 -1.84 -2.65
C ARG A 302 5.43 -0.36 -2.80
N GLY A 303 5.63 0.21 -3.99
CA GLY A 303 5.23 1.59 -4.29
C GLY A 303 3.72 1.70 -4.46
N LEU A 304 3.13 0.79 -5.23
CA LEU A 304 1.70 0.76 -5.53
C LEU A 304 0.82 0.66 -4.26
N LEU A 305 1.20 -0.19 -3.30
CA LEU A 305 0.46 -0.39 -2.05
C LEU A 305 0.46 0.85 -1.13
N LYS A 306 1.38 1.80 -1.35
CA LYS A 306 1.48 3.05 -0.58
C LYS A 306 0.60 4.17 -1.12
N ILE A 307 0.01 3.99 -2.30
CA ILE A 307 -0.78 5.02 -2.95
C ILE A 307 -2.04 5.28 -2.13
N GLU A 308 -2.18 6.51 -1.65
CA GLU A 308 -3.43 7.00 -1.08
C GLU A 308 -4.35 7.46 -2.21
N ARG A 309 -5.38 6.65 -2.52
CA ARG A 309 -6.36 6.98 -3.57
C ARG A 309 -7.10 8.28 -3.24
N LYS A 310 -7.18 9.16 -4.24
CA LYS A 310 -7.90 10.45 -4.17
C LYS A 310 -8.99 10.51 -5.22
N GLU A 311 -9.98 11.37 -4.99
CA GLU A 311 -10.96 11.69 -6.02
C GLU A 311 -10.28 12.34 -7.22
N ASN A 312 -10.59 11.84 -8.41
CA ASN A 312 -10.08 12.36 -9.67
C ASN A 312 -11.21 12.48 -10.70
N GLN A 313 -11.15 13.53 -11.51
CA GLN A 313 -12.09 13.76 -12.60
C GLN A 313 -11.91 12.77 -13.76
N TYR A 314 -10.67 12.30 -13.94
CA TYR A 314 -10.27 11.44 -15.04
C TYR A 314 -9.90 10.04 -14.54
N SER A 315 -10.30 9.02 -15.30
CA SER A 315 -9.86 7.64 -15.11
C SER A 315 -8.41 7.46 -15.55
N CYS A 316 -7.74 6.41 -15.09
CA CYS A 316 -6.40 6.06 -15.60
C CYS A 316 -6.38 5.93 -17.13
N MET A 317 -7.49 5.45 -17.70
CA MET A 317 -7.67 5.29 -19.13
C MET A 317 -7.79 6.62 -19.86
N ASP A 318 -8.49 7.62 -19.29
CA ASP A 318 -8.53 8.99 -19.84
C ASP A 318 -7.13 9.61 -19.89
N TYR A 319 -6.32 9.43 -18.84
CA TYR A 319 -4.95 9.89 -18.85
C TYR A 319 -4.12 9.19 -19.92
N TYR A 320 -4.32 7.88 -20.10
CA TYR A 320 -3.64 7.14 -21.15
C TYR A 320 -4.01 7.69 -22.54
N ILE A 321 -5.28 7.93 -22.87
CA ILE A 321 -5.68 8.49 -24.18
C ILE A 321 -5.02 9.83 -24.46
N ASN A 322 -5.01 10.72 -23.47
CA ASN A 322 -4.53 12.08 -23.64
C ASN A 322 -3.00 12.23 -23.53
N MET A 323 -2.28 11.15 -23.21
CA MET A 323 -0.83 11.16 -23.13
C MET A 323 -0.24 11.19 -24.55
N GLU A 324 0.70 12.10 -24.80
CA GLU A 324 1.53 12.03 -26.00
C GLU A 324 2.40 10.77 -25.92
N LYS A 325 2.26 9.87 -26.90
CA LYS A 325 2.95 8.59 -26.93
C LYS A 325 3.82 8.50 -28.17
N ASP A 326 5.04 8.00 -27.98
CA ASP A 326 5.93 7.64 -29.09
C ASP A 326 5.52 6.30 -29.75
N SER A 327 4.74 5.46 -29.05
CA SER A 327 4.34 4.12 -29.50
C SER A 327 3.05 3.65 -28.81
N VAL A 328 2.32 2.75 -29.48
CA VAL A 328 1.02 2.24 -29.02
C VAL A 328 1.15 0.78 -28.61
N PHE A 329 0.52 0.40 -27.49
CA PHE A 329 0.47 -0.99 -27.07
C PHE A 329 -0.50 -1.80 -27.94
N SER A 330 -0.06 -2.96 -28.45
CA SER A 330 -0.91 -3.88 -29.22
C SER A 330 -2.14 -4.35 -28.45
N HIS A 331 -1.97 -4.67 -27.16
CA HIS A 331 -3.00 -5.18 -26.27
C HIS A 331 -2.98 -4.44 -24.93
N ILE A 332 -4.16 -4.02 -24.47
CA ILE A 332 -4.34 -3.33 -23.19
C ILE A 332 -5.30 -4.15 -22.33
N VAL A 333 -4.84 -4.57 -21.16
CA VAL A 333 -5.68 -5.20 -20.14
C VAL A 333 -5.98 -4.16 -19.06
N TYR A 334 -7.24 -3.73 -18.97
CA TYR A 334 -7.67 -2.69 -18.05
C TYR A 334 -8.43 -3.27 -16.86
N ILE A 335 -7.90 -3.09 -15.65
CA ILE A 335 -8.47 -3.59 -14.40
C ILE A 335 -9.15 -2.45 -13.65
N THR A 336 -10.45 -2.58 -13.42
CA THR A 336 -11.28 -1.50 -12.86
C THR A 336 -12.51 -2.04 -12.15
N SER A 337 -13.10 -1.30 -11.21
CA SER A 337 -14.45 -1.61 -10.73
C SER A 337 -15.55 -0.97 -11.59
N GLN A 338 -15.22 0.14 -12.26
CA GLN A 338 -16.17 0.96 -12.99
C GLN A 338 -15.48 1.67 -14.15
N TYR A 339 -16.09 1.64 -15.33
CA TYR A 339 -15.59 2.32 -16.50
C TYR A 339 -16.69 3.08 -17.25
N SER A 340 -16.27 4.01 -18.11
CA SER A 340 -17.14 4.70 -19.06
C SER A 340 -17.11 3.96 -20.40
N GLU A 341 -18.27 3.53 -20.91
CA GLU A 341 -18.35 2.85 -22.22
C GLU A 341 -17.79 3.69 -23.37
N GLY A 342 -17.83 5.02 -23.27
CA GLY A 342 -17.28 5.91 -24.31
C GLY A 342 -15.77 5.78 -24.46
N VAL A 343 -15.06 5.79 -23.33
CA VAL A 343 -13.59 5.70 -23.25
C VAL A 343 -13.10 4.33 -23.72
N VAL A 344 -13.82 3.27 -23.33
CA VAL A 344 -13.53 1.89 -23.76
C VAL A 344 -13.66 1.74 -25.28
N LYS A 345 -14.70 2.32 -25.89
CA LYS A 345 -14.89 2.27 -27.35
C LYS A 345 -13.84 3.06 -28.12
N GLU A 346 -13.33 4.16 -27.55
CA GLU A 346 -12.28 4.95 -28.17
C GLU A 346 -10.98 4.15 -28.26
N LEU A 347 -10.54 3.52 -27.16
CA LEU A 347 -9.35 2.66 -27.15
C LEU A 347 -9.47 1.40 -28.01
N ALA A 348 -10.65 0.78 -28.02
CA ALA A 348 -10.89 -0.44 -28.79
C ALA A 348 -10.69 -0.24 -30.30
N ASN A 349 -10.73 1.00 -30.80
CA ASN A 349 -10.42 1.31 -32.20
C ASN A 349 -8.92 1.33 -32.50
N GLU A 350 -8.06 1.53 -31.49
CA GLU A 350 -6.60 1.69 -31.66
C GLU A 350 -5.81 0.46 -31.21
N SER A 351 -6.31 -0.28 -30.22
CA SER A 351 -5.64 -1.41 -29.60
C SER A 351 -6.64 -2.50 -29.23
N GLN A 352 -6.19 -3.76 -29.19
CA GLN A 352 -7.02 -4.82 -28.62
C GLN A 352 -7.20 -4.54 -27.13
N LEU A 353 -8.45 -4.50 -26.66
CA LEU A 353 -8.77 -4.11 -25.29
C LEU A 353 -9.54 -5.22 -24.56
N THR A 354 -8.96 -5.67 -23.45
CA THR A 354 -9.61 -6.55 -22.49
C THR A 354 -9.89 -5.79 -21.20
N VAL A 355 -11.15 -5.76 -20.75
CA VAL A 355 -11.54 -5.11 -19.50
C VAL A 355 -11.82 -6.18 -18.45
N LEU A 356 -11.07 -6.16 -17.35
CA LEU A 356 -11.31 -6.99 -16.17
C LEU A 356 -12.06 -6.14 -15.13
N GLN A 357 -13.38 -6.31 -15.09
CA GLN A 357 -14.26 -5.54 -14.22
C GLN A 357 -14.53 -6.27 -12.89
N CYS A 358 -14.11 -5.68 -11.78
CA CYS A 358 -14.44 -6.19 -10.44
C CYS A 358 -15.82 -5.66 -10.00
N GLU A 359 -16.81 -6.55 -9.87
CA GLU A 359 -18.15 -6.23 -9.37
C GLU A 359 -18.40 -6.76 -7.96
N ASP A 360 -19.27 -6.08 -7.20
CA ASP A 360 -19.67 -6.49 -5.84
C ASP A 360 -20.75 -7.60 -5.85
N THR A 361 -21.50 -7.73 -6.95
CA THR A 361 -22.50 -8.79 -7.13
C THR A 361 -22.46 -9.31 -8.55
N GLN A 362 -22.44 -10.64 -8.72
CA GLN A 362 -22.43 -11.28 -10.03
C GLN A 362 -23.53 -10.74 -10.96
N LYS A 363 -23.17 -9.90 -11.93
CA LYS A 363 -23.94 -9.76 -13.17
C LYS A 363 -23.18 -10.43 -14.31
N ARG A 364 -23.86 -11.37 -14.96
CA ARG A 364 -23.35 -12.03 -16.15
C ARG A 364 -23.47 -11.13 -17.39
N GLU A 365 -22.33 -10.95 -18.03
CA GLU A 365 -22.04 -10.72 -19.44
C GLU A 365 -22.98 -9.83 -20.30
N LYS A 366 -22.36 -8.82 -20.89
CA LYS A 366 -22.57 -8.47 -22.30
C LYS A 366 -21.24 -8.57 -23.03
N VAL A 367 -21.05 -9.64 -23.79
CA VAL A 367 -20.01 -9.69 -24.82
C VAL A 367 -20.50 -8.84 -25.99
N THR A 368 -19.73 -7.81 -26.34
CA THR A 368 -19.93 -7.04 -27.59
C THR A 368 -18.72 -7.28 -28.48
N GLU A 369 -18.95 -7.41 -29.78
CA GLU A 369 -18.07 -8.11 -30.74
C GLU A 369 -16.63 -7.58 -30.88
N ASP A 370 -16.28 -6.41 -30.33
CA ASP A 370 -14.92 -5.80 -30.38
C ASP A 370 -14.30 -5.49 -28.99
N THR A 371 -14.94 -5.90 -27.88
CA THR A 371 -14.39 -5.69 -26.52
C THR A 371 -14.69 -6.89 -25.62
N SER A 372 -13.63 -7.57 -25.15
CA SER A 372 -13.73 -8.65 -24.17
C SER A 372 -13.82 -8.07 -22.76
N VAL A 373 -15.04 -7.88 -22.27
CA VAL A 373 -15.28 -7.54 -20.86
C VAL A 373 -15.46 -8.82 -20.06
N PHE A 374 -14.55 -9.07 -19.12
CA PHE A 374 -14.64 -10.15 -18.14
C PHE A 374 -15.03 -9.57 -16.78
N THR A 375 -16.12 -10.04 -16.20
CA THR A 375 -16.55 -9.66 -14.85
C THR A 375 -16.09 -10.70 -13.85
N PHE A 376 -15.56 -10.24 -12.72
CA PHE A 376 -15.18 -11.10 -11.59
C PHE A 376 -15.61 -10.46 -10.27
N THR A 377 -15.68 -11.25 -9.20
CA THR A 377 -15.99 -10.75 -7.85
C THR A 377 -14.83 -11.04 -6.89
N PRO A 378 -14.68 -10.28 -5.78
CA PRO A 378 -13.63 -10.54 -4.79
C PRO A 378 -13.66 -11.98 -4.23
N GLU A 379 -14.82 -12.63 -4.22
CA GLU A 379 -15.01 -13.96 -3.65
C GLU A 379 -14.73 -15.08 -4.67
N SER A 380 -14.83 -14.80 -5.98
CA SER A 380 -14.70 -15.78 -7.06
C SER A 380 -13.55 -15.49 -8.03
N MET A 381 -12.74 -14.44 -7.81
CA MET A 381 -11.73 -13.99 -8.77
C MET A 381 -10.73 -15.07 -9.20
N GLU A 382 -10.32 -15.96 -8.28
CA GLU A 382 -9.39 -17.05 -8.60
C GLU A 382 -10.03 -18.07 -9.57
N GLU A 383 -11.33 -18.34 -9.42
CA GLU A 383 -12.07 -19.24 -10.29
C GLU A 383 -12.42 -18.57 -11.63
N ASP A 384 -12.90 -17.33 -11.57
CA ASP A 384 -13.36 -16.55 -12.74
C ASP A 384 -12.20 -16.21 -13.69
N LEU A 385 -11.02 -15.91 -13.15
CA LEU A 385 -9.84 -15.51 -13.92
C LEU A 385 -8.84 -16.65 -14.13
N ARG A 386 -9.21 -17.89 -13.79
CA ARG A 386 -8.32 -19.05 -13.94
C ARG A 386 -7.86 -19.25 -15.39
N GLN A 387 -8.72 -18.92 -16.35
CA GLN A 387 -8.42 -18.94 -17.78
C GLN A 387 -8.77 -17.59 -18.37
N LEU A 388 -7.76 -16.91 -18.91
CA LEU A 388 -7.89 -15.62 -19.56
C LEU A 388 -7.39 -15.74 -20.99
N MET A 389 -8.27 -15.42 -21.94
CA MET A 389 -7.91 -15.26 -23.33
C MET A 389 -7.68 -13.77 -23.59
N ILE A 390 -6.43 -13.39 -23.86
CA ILE A 390 -6.04 -12.00 -24.13
C ILE A 390 -5.35 -11.89 -25.46
#